data_AF-A0A9W4U6J3-F1
#
_entry.id   AF-A0A9W4U6J3-F1
#
_cell.length_a   1.000
_cell.length_b   1.000
_cell.length_c   1.000
_cell.angle_alpha   90.00
_cell.angle_beta   90.00
_cell.angle_gamma   90.00
#
_symmetry.space_group_name_H-M   'P 1'
#
loop_
_entity.id
_entity.type
_entity.pdbx_description
1 polymer ?
#
loop_
_entity_poly.entity_id
_entity_poly.type
_entity_poly.pdbx_seq_one_letter_code
_entity_poly.pdbx_strand_id
1 'polypeptide(L)'
;MRPFVLTIRTLFFAVLFITASLAVPAQPKDQPEDQSIDQSIDQSKDQPEDQSKDQPKDQPKGKLVCYSPSSEPKAPPGCYIAQSAMASHVADFCDQVGGLDIANLEKGYATDTYNGAQLRISSTKKVSKEDCASRMGEIVNGCTPAANNPMNWKYGGENSQDETLFKISIDSGRSCQRKANQDGSPLQAVTAKCDSFYQAIRDEFWIYGAGFLGDDFGKELRDQMSHCTGRVVDWTFEYYEKPDADGYEWKAFGHTTIWQKNCFSPVIKGSGGPDIPCNGSG
;
A
#
# COMPACT_ATOMS: atom_id res chain seq x y z
N MET A 1 3.43 -41.65 44.72
CA MET A 1 4.15 -40.98 43.61
C MET A 1 4.26 -41.98 42.46
N ARG A 2 3.54 -41.75 41.35
CA ARG A 2 3.58 -42.57 40.13
C ARG A 2 4.09 -41.66 39.00
N PRO A 3 5.08 -42.06 38.19
CA PRO A 3 5.54 -41.23 37.09
C PRO A 3 4.61 -41.37 35.88
N PHE A 4 4.20 -40.23 35.35
CA PHE A 4 3.47 -40.07 34.10
C PHE A 4 4.48 -40.19 32.94
N VAL A 5 4.30 -41.16 32.04
CA VAL A 5 5.08 -41.29 30.81
C VAL A 5 4.33 -40.59 29.69
N LEU A 6 4.85 -39.47 29.23
CA LEU A 6 4.30 -38.69 28.11
C LEU A 6 4.84 -39.27 26.80
N THR A 7 3.96 -39.88 25.99
CA THR A 7 4.29 -40.40 24.66
C THR A 7 3.99 -39.33 23.63
N ILE A 8 5.02 -38.72 23.03
CA ILE A 8 4.89 -37.76 21.93
C ILE A 8 4.83 -38.55 20.61
N ARG A 9 3.70 -38.50 19.92
CA ARG A 9 3.54 -39.01 18.54
C ARG A 9 3.99 -37.93 17.56
N THR A 10 5.09 -38.17 16.86
CA THR A 10 5.58 -37.36 15.75
C THR A 10 4.72 -37.63 14.50
N LEU A 11 3.98 -36.63 14.02
CA LEU A 11 3.33 -36.64 12.71
C LEU A 11 4.34 -36.17 11.65
N PHE A 12 4.73 -37.06 10.74
CA PHE A 12 5.42 -36.72 9.51
C PHE A 12 4.40 -36.29 8.46
N PHE A 13 4.39 -35.01 8.09
CA PHE A 13 3.72 -34.53 6.87
C PHE A 13 4.70 -34.66 5.70
N ALA A 14 4.41 -35.58 4.79
CA ALA A 14 5.08 -35.67 3.49
C ALA A 14 4.46 -34.63 2.54
N VAL A 15 5.25 -33.66 2.11
CA VAL A 15 4.88 -32.70 1.06
C VAL A 15 5.28 -33.30 -0.28
N LEU A 16 4.27 -33.66 -1.08
CA LEU A 16 4.42 -34.17 -2.43
C LEU A 16 4.62 -33.00 -3.40
N PHE A 17 5.81 -32.87 -3.98
CA PHE A 17 6.09 -31.92 -5.06
C PHE A 17 5.59 -32.50 -6.40
N ILE A 18 4.62 -31.85 -7.02
CA ILE A 18 4.22 -32.12 -8.41
C ILE A 18 4.96 -31.13 -9.31
N THR A 19 5.96 -31.63 -10.05
CA THR A 19 6.64 -30.85 -11.11
C THR A 19 5.90 -31.06 -12.43
N ALA A 20 5.19 -30.04 -12.90
CA ALA A 20 4.64 -30.00 -14.25
C ALA A 20 5.66 -29.38 -15.22
N SER A 21 6.29 -30.21 -16.04
CA SER A 21 7.07 -29.78 -17.21
C SER A 21 6.13 -29.44 -18.36
N LEU A 22 6.13 -28.19 -18.82
CA LEU A 22 5.57 -27.80 -20.11
C LEU A 22 6.71 -27.61 -21.11
N ALA A 23 6.78 -28.51 -22.09
CA ALA A 23 7.66 -28.41 -23.23
C ALA A 23 7.02 -27.50 -24.29
N VAL A 24 7.81 -26.55 -24.78
CA VAL A 24 7.50 -25.66 -25.92
C VAL A 24 8.10 -26.29 -27.19
N PRO A 25 7.33 -26.50 -28.27
CA PRO A 25 7.90 -26.68 -29.60
C PRO A 25 7.87 -25.36 -30.40
N ALA A 26 8.94 -25.19 -31.18
CA ALA A 26 9.26 -24.03 -32.01
C ALA A 26 8.41 -23.89 -33.29
N GLN A 27 8.49 -22.70 -33.89
CA GLN A 27 7.78 -22.18 -35.06
C GLN A 27 7.97 -22.96 -36.39
N PRO A 28 7.26 -22.57 -37.47
CA PRO A 28 7.91 -21.65 -38.43
C PRO A 28 7.02 -20.51 -38.97
N LYS A 29 7.74 -19.49 -39.47
CA LYS A 29 7.30 -18.30 -40.21
C LYS A 29 6.70 -18.67 -41.57
N ASP A 30 5.76 -17.87 -42.08
CA ASP A 30 5.73 -17.33 -43.46
C ASP A 30 4.54 -16.35 -43.66
N GLN A 31 4.77 -15.31 -44.47
CA GLN A 31 3.88 -14.22 -44.94
C GLN A 31 4.31 -13.96 -46.41
N PRO A 32 3.68 -13.10 -47.27
CA PRO A 32 2.28 -12.65 -47.48
C PRO A 32 1.78 -12.90 -48.93
N GLU A 33 0.51 -12.63 -49.24
CA GLU A 33 -0.05 -12.06 -50.50
C GLU A 33 -1.59 -11.98 -50.34
N ASP A 34 -2.24 -10.81 -50.30
CA ASP A 34 -2.68 -9.91 -51.39
C ASP A 34 -4.21 -10.05 -51.63
N GLN A 35 -4.83 -9.00 -52.17
CA GLN A 35 -6.24 -8.83 -52.63
C GLN A 35 -7.18 -8.00 -51.75
N SER A 36 -7.04 -6.68 -51.94
CA SER A 36 -8.11 -5.75 -52.40
C SER A 36 -9.43 -6.40 -52.86
N ILE A 37 -10.57 -5.91 -52.36
CA ILE A 37 -11.76 -5.56 -53.16
C ILE A 37 -12.55 -4.45 -52.44
N ASP A 38 -12.81 -3.40 -53.21
CA ASP A 38 -13.64 -2.24 -52.99
C ASP A 38 -15.13 -2.62 -53.18
N GLN A 39 -16.03 -2.14 -52.32
CA GLN A 39 -17.44 -1.93 -52.69
C GLN A 39 -18.15 -1.02 -51.68
N SER A 40 -18.28 0.24 -52.10
CA SER A 40 -19.29 1.18 -51.63
C SER A 40 -20.70 0.73 -52.06
N ILE A 41 -21.73 1.00 -51.26
CA ILE A 41 -23.03 1.54 -51.68
C ILE A 41 -23.88 1.94 -50.46
N ASP A 42 -24.65 2.98 -50.72
CA ASP A 42 -25.36 3.95 -49.90
C ASP A 42 -26.79 3.49 -49.47
N GLN A 43 -27.34 4.21 -48.50
CA GLN A 43 -28.76 4.37 -48.12
C GLN A 43 -29.53 3.20 -47.45
N SER A 44 -30.03 3.44 -46.23
CA SER A 44 -31.45 3.82 -46.06
C SER A 44 -31.75 4.27 -44.62
N LYS A 45 -32.45 5.40 -44.51
CA LYS A 45 -33.24 5.76 -43.32
C LYS A 45 -34.40 4.78 -43.19
N ASP A 46 -34.73 4.38 -41.97
CA ASP A 46 -36.10 4.35 -41.41
C ASP A 46 -36.06 3.91 -39.93
N GLN A 47 -36.80 4.67 -39.10
CA GLN A 47 -37.01 4.51 -37.65
C GLN A 47 -37.88 3.27 -37.36
N PRO A 48 -37.90 2.72 -36.12
CA PRO A 48 -38.71 3.35 -35.07
C PRO A 48 -38.07 3.36 -33.67
N GLU A 49 -38.45 4.38 -32.90
CA GLU A 49 -38.47 4.36 -31.44
C GLU A 49 -39.37 3.21 -30.96
N ASP A 50 -38.92 2.38 -30.03
CA ASP A 50 -39.60 2.04 -28.76
C ASP A 50 -38.92 0.84 -28.08
N GLN A 51 -38.86 0.90 -26.74
CA GLN A 51 -38.62 -0.18 -25.78
C GLN A 51 -37.18 -0.65 -25.51
N SER A 52 -36.58 -0.05 -24.48
CA SER A 52 -36.08 -0.86 -23.35
C SER A 52 -36.20 -0.06 -22.05
N LYS A 53 -37.40 -0.11 -21.47
CA LYS A 53 -37.61 0.10 -20.03
C LYS A 53 -36.95 -1.05 -19.30
N ASP A 54 -35.95 -0.75 -18.48
CA ASP A 54 -35.70 -1.34 -17.15
C ASP A 54 -34.28 -0.94 -16.69
N GLN A 55 -34.13 0.35 -16.37
CA GLN A 55 -33.06 0.77 -15.44
C GLN A 55 -33.56 0.57 -14.01
N PRO A 56 -32.76 -0.02 -13.11
CA PRO A 56 -33.09 -0.08 -11.69
C PRO A 56 -33.29 1.34 -11.14
N LYS A 57 -34.47 1.56 -10.57
CA LYS A 57 -34.85 2.81 -9.89
C LYS A 57 -33.82 3.18 -8.82
N ASP A 58 -33.35 4.42 -8.92
CA ASP A 58 -32.85 5.29 -7.85
C ASP A 58 -32.58 4.60 -6.50
N GLN A 59 -31.40 4.01 -6.34
CA GLN A 59 -30.79 3.95 -5.03
C GLN A 59 -30.25 5.35 -4.69
N PRO A 60 -30.50 5.90 -3.50
CA PRO A 60 -29.84 7.13 -3.09
C PRO A 60 -28.33 6.89 -3.12
N LYS A 61 -27.64 7.51 -4.10
CA LYS A 61 -26.18 7.47 -4.17
C LYS A 61 -25.64 7.98 -2.85
N GLY A 62 -24.85 7.14 -2.16
CA GLY A 62 -24.14 7.53 -0.95
C GLY A 62 -23.38 8.84 -1.18
N LYS A 63 -23.35 9.70 -0.15
CA LYS A 63 -22.62 10.96 -0.20
C LYS A 63 -21.16 10.68 0.14
N LEU A 64 -20.33 10.61 -0.90
CA LEU A 64 -18.87 10.58 -0.75
C LEU A 64 -18.34 12.00 -0.53
N VAL A 65 -17.57 12.19 0.52
CA VAL A 65 -16.89 13.45 0.87
C VAL A 65 -15.40 13.16 1.02
N CYS A 66 -14.58 13.78 0.17
CA CYS A 66 -13.14 13.57 0.18
C CYS A 66 -12.43 14.70 0.89
N TYR A 67 -11.49 14.34 1.77
CA TYR A 67 -10.61 15.31 2.41
C TYR A 67 -9.49 15.70 1.45
N SER A 68 -9.11 16.97 1.45
CA SER A 68 -7.97 17.48 0.68
C SER A 68 -7.50 18.80 1.27
N PRO A 69 -6.24 19.21 1.07
CA PRO A 69 -5.79 20.57 1.40
C PRO A 69 -6.54 21.68 0.64
N SER A 70 -7.18 21.33 -0.47
CA SER A 70 -7.89 22.27 -1.37
C SER A 70 -9.42 22.14 -1.36
N SER A 71 -9.99 21.15 -0.67
CA SER A 71 -11.45 20.95 -0.58
C SER A 71 -11.95 21.15 0.85
N GLU A 72 -13.28 21.24 1.00
CA GLU A 72 -13.94 21.08 2.29
C GLU A 72 -14.49 19.65 2.43
N PRO A 73 -14.26 18.96 3.57
CA PRO A 73 -13.42 19.36 4.71
C PRO A 73 -11.92 19.42 4.38
N LYS A 74 -11.26 20.45 4.91
CA LYS A 74 -9.84 20.70 4.63
C LYS A 74 -8.94 19.81 5.48
N ALA A 75 -8.08 19.03 4.83
CA ALA A 75 -6.98 18.32 5.48
C ALA A 75 -5.72 19.21 5.54
N PRO A 76 -4.90 19.13 6.60
CA PRO A 76 -3.59 19.77 6.57
C PRO A 76 -2.72 19.19 5.43
N PRO A 77 -1.90 20.01 4.73
CA PRO A 77 -1.09 19.56 3.60
C PRO A 77 -0.18 18.36 3.89
N GLY A 78 0.34 18.27 5.11
CA GLY A 78 1.22 17.18 5.57
C GLY A 78 0.52 15.93 6.09
N CYS A 79 -0.83 15.86 6.03
CA CYS A 79 -1.62 14.74 6.54
C CYS A 79 -2.03 13.78 5.43
N TYR A 80 -1.16 12.86 5.05
CA TYR A 80 -1.48 11.87 4.03
C TYR A 80 -0.72 10.56 4.25
N ILE A 81 -1.30 9.46 3.77
CA ILE A 81 -0.72 8.11 3.87
C ILE A 81 -0.78 7.40 2.52
N ALA A 82 0.01 6.33 2.37
CA ALA A 82 0.00 5.53 1.16
C ALA A 82 -1.38 4.89 0.94
N GLN A 83 -1.85 4.86 -0.32
CA GLN A 83 -3.12 4.17 -0.64
C GLN A 83 -3.10 2.71 -0.21
N SER A 84 -1.96 2.02 -0.37
CA SER A 84 -1.81 0.61 -0.02
C SER A 84 -1.96 0.39 1.49
N ALA A 85 -1.37 1.25 2.31
CA ALA A 85 -1.54 1.20 3.76
C ALA A 85 -3.00 1.44 4.15
N MET A 86 -3.64 2.47 3.58
CA MET A 86 -5.06 2.75 3.82
C MET A 86 -5.95 1.56 3.43
N ALA A 87 -5.68 0.92 2.29
CA ALA A 87 -6.41 -0.26 1.84
C ALA A 87 -6.23 -1.45 2.80
N SER A 88 -5.01 -1.67 3.30
CA SER A 88 -4.72 -2.70 4.30
C SER A 88 -5.51 -2.46 5.59
N HIS A 89 -5.49 -1.22 6.10
CA HIS A 89 -6.24 -0.84 7.31
C HIS A 89 -7.74 -1.05 7.15
N VAL A 90 -8.28 -0.74 5.97
CA VAL A 90 -9.69 -0.98 5.64
C VAL A 90 -10.02 -2.48 5.64
N ALA A 91 -9.17 -3.32 5.06
CA ALA A 91 -9.38 -4.76 5.04
C ALA A 91 -9.45 -5.32 6.48
N ASP A 92 -8.47 -4.99 7.31
CA ASP A 92 -8.40 -5.42 8.71
C ASP A 92 -9.57 -4.88 9.55
N PHE A 93 -10.00 -3.64 9.28
CA PHE A 93 -11.14 -3.04 9.96
C PHE A 93 -12.45 -3.72 9.59
N CYS A 94 -12.69 -3.97 8.31
CA CYS A 94 -13.93 -4.58 7.84
C CYS A 94 -14.05 -6.06 8.24
N ASP A 95 -12.94 -6.77 8.44
CA ASP A 95 -12.93 -8.11 9.02
C ASP A 95 -13.53 -8.14 10.45
N GLN A 96 -13.33 -7.07 11.22
CA GLN A 96 -13.89 -6.95 12.57
C GLN A 96 -15.36 -6.51 12.56
N VAL A 97 -15.79 -5.77 11.53
CA VAL A 97 -17.16 -5.27 11.41
C VAL A 97 -18.16 -6.39 11.09
N GLY A 98 -17.73 -7.40 10.31
CA GLY A 98 -18.57 -8.51 9.81
C GLY A 98 -19.28 -9.40 10.84
N GLY A 99 -19.26 -9.04 12.13
CA GLY A 99 -19.97 -9.72 13.21
C GLY A 99 -20.88 -8.83 14.08
N LEU A 100 -21.06 -7.55 13.73
CA LEU A 100 -21.78 -6.58 14.58
C LEU A 100 -23.21 -6.33 14.09
N ASP A 101 -24.21 -6.53 14.95
CA ASP A 101 -25.63 -6.23 14.62
C ASP A 101 -25.93 -4.72 14.60
N ILE A 102 -25.15 -3.92 15.35
CA ILE A 102 -25.11 -2.46 15.30
C ILE A 102 -23.63 -2.08 15.32
N ALA A 103 -23.16 -1.36 14.30
CA ALA A 103 -21.76 -1.01 14.17
C ALA A 103 -21.51 0.42 14.67
N ASN A 104 -20.90 0.54 15.85
CA ASN A 104 -20.23 1.77 16.27
C ASN A 104 -18.81 1.40 16.72
N LEU A 105 -17.88 1.47 15.78
CA LEU A 105 -16.51 1.04 15.97
C LEU A 105 -15.58 2.15 15.50
N GLU A 106 -14.58 2.46 16.30
CA GLU A 106 -13.49 3.37 15.96
C GLU A 106 -12.18 2.68 16.33
N LYS A 107 -11.21 2.66 15.40
CA LYS A 107 -9.93 1.99 15.62
C LYS A 107 -8.80 2.73 14.90
N GLY A 108 -7.71 2.91 15.63
CA GLY A 108 -6.45 3.41 15.09
C GLY A 108 -5.59 2.26 14.53
N TYR A 109 -4.89 2.54 13.44
CA TYR A 109 -3.93 1.66 12.79
C TYR A 109 -2.61 2.38 12.64
N ALA A 110 -1.50 1.68 12.89
CA ALA A 110 -0.13 2.16 12.67
C ALA A 110 0.13 3.61 13.17
N THR A 111 -0.48 3.97 14.30
CA THR A 111 -0.56 5.37 14.80
C THR A 111 0.78 5.95 15.22
N ASP A 112 1.81 5.12 15.35
CA ASP A 112 3.19 5.48 15.59
C ASP A 112 4.04 5.41 14.30
N THR A 113 3.43 5.50 13.13
CA THR A 113 4.13 5.49 11.84
C THR A 113 3.61 6.60 10.93
N TYR A 114 4.24 6.81 9.78
CA TYR A 114 3.78 7.75 8.77
C TYR A 114 2.63 7.22 7.91
N ASN A 115 2.13 6.01 8.20
CA ASN A 115 1.00 5.37 7.52
C ASN A 115 -0.21 5.18 8.42
N GLY A 116 -0.26 5.85 9.57
CA GLY A 116 -1.34 5.67 10.51
C GLY A 116 -2.64 6.40 10.14
N ALA A 117 -3.74 5.81 10.60
CA ALA A 117 -5.10 6.28 10.32
C ALA A 117 -6.06 5.87 11.44
N GLN A 118 -7.16 6.59 11.55
CA GLN A 118 -8.32 6.25 12.36
C GLN A 118 -9.51 5.93 11.46
N LEU A 119 -10.01 4.71 11.58
CA LEU A 119 -11.18 4.24 10.83
C LEU A 119 -12.38 4.18 11.78
N ARG A 120 -13.53 4.63 11.29
CA ARG A 120 -14.78 4.65 12.04
C ARG A 120 -15.97 4.21 11.21
N ILE A 121 -16.85 3.42 11.83
CA ILE A 121 -18.21 3.20 11.37
C ILE A 121 -19.19 3.63 12.45
N SER A 122 -20.27 4.27 12.04
CA SER A 122 -21.43 4.55 12.87
C SER A 122 -22.70 4.18 12.09
N SER A 123 -23.42 3.16 12.56
CA SER A 123 -24.66 2.67 11.96
C SER A 123 -25.67 2.31 13.04
N THR A 124 -26.96 2.44 12.74
CA THR A 124 -28.07 1.90 13.53
C THR A 124 -28.50 0.51 13.04
N LYS A 125 -27.86 0.00 11.98
CA LYS A 125 -28.19 -1.26 11.31
C LYS A 125 -26.97 -2.19 11.33
N LYS A 126 -27.24 -3.46 11.00
CA LYS A 126 -26.19 -4.45 10.76
C LYS A 126 -25.41 -4.06 9.51
N VAL A 127 -24.10 -4.08 9.61
CA VAL A 127 -23.18 -3.79 8.49
C VAL A 127 -22.42 -5.08 8.16
N SER A 128 -22.52 -5.53 6.92
CA SER A 128 -21.74 -6.70 6.46
C SER A 128 -20.27 -6.32 6.23
N LYS A 129 -19.39 -7.32 6.22
CA LYS A 129 -17.98 -7.13 5.86
C LYS A 129 -17.87 -6.57 4.43
N GLU A 130 -18.70 -7.08 3.52
CA GLU A 130 -18.74 -6.72 2.11
C GLU A 130 -19.18 -5.27 1.92
N ASP A 131 -20.23 -4.84 2.62
CA ASP A 131 -20.69 -3.44 2.59
C ASP A 131 -19.62 -2.51 3.16
N CYS A 132 -18.98 -2.89 4.27
CA CYS A 132 -17.87 -2.12 4.84
C CYS A 132 -16.73 -1.95 3.83
N ALA A 133 -16.26 -3.05 3.25
CA ALA A 133 -15.15 -3.06 2.31
C ALA A 133 -15.48 -2.25 1.04
N SER A 134 -16.71 -2.38 0.53
CA SER A 134 -17.17 -1.61 -0.63
C SER A 134 -17.19 -0.11 -0.32
N ARG A 135 -17.83 0.31 0.78
CA ARG A 135 -18.04 1.74 1.09
C ARG A 135 -16.76 2.45 1.49
N MET A 136 -15.90 1.81 2.28
CA MET A 136 -14.58 2.35 2.58
C MET A 136 -13.64 2.28 1.37
N GLY A 137 -13.76 1.25 0.53
CA GLY A 137 -13.05 1.14 -0.74
C GLY A 137 -13.36 2.30 -1.71
N GLU A 138 -14.60 2.79 -1.73
CA GLU A 138 -14.97 4.01 -2.46
C GLU A 138 -14.20 5.24 -1.95
N ILE A 139 -13.93 5.36 -0.65
CA ILE A 139 -13.09 6.43 -0.08
C ILE A 139 -11.64 6.23 -0.55
N VAL A 140 -11.09 5.03 -0.37
CA VAL A 140 -9.69 4.70 -0.73
C VAL A 140 -9.42 4.97 -2.22
N ASN A 141 -10.33 4.59 -3.10
CA ASN A 141 -10.13 4.66 -4.54
C ASN A 141 -10.63 5.99 -5.14
N GLY A 142 -11.73 6.54 -4.62
CA GLY A 142 -12.36 7.76 -5.13
C GLY A 142 -11.77 9.05 -4.58
N CYS A 143 -11.20 9.05 -3.37
CA CYS A 143 -10.60 10.26 -2.79
C CYS A 143 -9.12 10.37 -3.16
N THR A 144 -8.86 10.89 -4.36
CA THR A 144 -7.52 11.26 -4.83
C THR A 144 -7.31 12.78 -4.73
N PRO A 145 -6.14 13.24 -4.23
CA PRO A 145 -5.71 14.62 -4.39
C PRO A 145 -5.71 15.05 -5.87
N ALA A 146 -5.90 16.35 -6.14
CA ALA A 146 -5.91 16.89 -7.51
C ALA A 146 -4.60 16.61 -8.30
N ALA A 147 -4.69 16.69 -9.63
CA ALA A 147 -3.80 16.33 -10.76
C ALA A 147 -2.34 15.83 -10.57
N ASN A 148 -1.62 16.17 -9.49
CA ASN A 148 -0.21 15.83 -9.30
C ASN A 148 0.01 14.96 -8.03
N ASN A 149 -0.29 13.66 -8.16
CA ASN A 149 -0.15 12.67 -7.08
C ASN A 149 0.44 11.33 -7.59
N PRO A 150 1.71 11.31 -8.05
CA PRO A 150 2.36 10.13 -8.62
C PRO A 150 2.54 8.99 -7.60
N MET A 151 2.58 9.32 -6.32
CA MET A 151 2.74 8.37 -5.21
C MET A 151 1.39 7.81 -4.69
N ASN A 152 0.27 8.19 -5.32
CA ASN A 152 -1.08 7.76 -4.94
C ASN A 152 -1.39 8.00 -3.44
N TRP A 153 -0.98 9.14 -2.89
CA TRP A 153 -1.29 9.52 -1.51
C TRP A 153 -2.79 9.71 -1.27
N LYS A 154 -3.21 9.48 -0.03
CA LYS A 154 -4.61 9.61 0.41
C LYS A 154 -4.73 10.47 1.67
N TYR A 155 -5.75 11.31 1.68
CA TYR A 155 -6.10 12.21 2.79
C TYR A 155 -7.29 11.70 3.64
N GLY A 156 -7.88 10.57 3.25
CA GLY A 156 -9.10 10.06 3.88
C GLY A 156 -10.38 10.68 3.31
N GLY A 157 -11.48 10.47 4.04
CA GLY A 157 -12.80 10.94 3.63
C GLY A 157 -13.92 10.22 4.36
N GLU A 158 -15.13 10.48 3.92
CA GLU A 158 -16.37 9.95 4.47
C GLU A 158 -17.26 9.43 3.36
N ASN A 159 -17.92 8.31 3.61
CA ASN A 159 -18.99 7.80 2.76
C ASN A 159 -20.21 7.59 3.66
N SER A 160 -21.30 8.28 3.35
CA SER A 160 -22.55 8.18 4.13
C SER A 160 -23.69 7.67 3.28
N GLN A 161 -24.35 6.61 3.72
CA GLN A 161 -25.52 6.05 3.07
C GLN A 161 -26.44 5.34 4.06
N ASP A 162 -27.76 5.48 3.89
CA ASP A 162 -28.78 4.75 4.66
C ASP A 162 -28.60 4.81 6.19
N GLU A 163 -28.26 6.00 6.71
CA GLU A 163 -27.95 6.29 8.13
C GLU A 163 -26.66 5.65 8.65
N THR A 164 -25.82 5.13 7.76
CA THR A 164 -24.50 4.61 8.08
C THR A 164 -23.42 5.58 7.60
N LEU A 165 -22.51 5.94 8.50
CA LEU A 165 -21.30 6.70 8.21
C LEU A 165 -20.10 5.76 8.21
N PHE A 166 -19.35 5.75 7.12
CA PHE A 166 -18.01 5.18 7.00
C PHE A 166 -17.02 6.33 6.93
N LYS A 167 -16.01 6.34 7.80
CA LYS A 167 -15.05 7.44 7.87
C LYS A 167 -13.63 6.90 7.98
N ILE A 168 -12.73 7.48 7.19
CA ILE A 168 -11.29 7.26 7.26
C ILE A 168 -10.66 8.63 7.50
N SER A 169 -10.04 8.80 8.67
CA SER A 169 -9.28 10.01 9.01
C SER A 169 -7.81 9.65 9.08
N ILE A 170 -6.94 10.48 8.52
CA ILE A 170 -5.51 10.37 8.78
C ILE A 170 -5.27 10.75 10.23
N ASP A 171 -4.45 9.98 10.94
CA ASP A 171 -4.19 10.29 12.34
C ASP A 171 -3.42 11.60 12.49
N SER A 172 -3.63 12.30 13.60
CA SER A 172 -3.00 13.59 13.89
C SER A 172 -1.53 13.47 14.33
N GLY A 173 -0.98 12.26 14.36
CA GLY A 173 0.39 11.93 14.72
C GLY A 173 1.35 12.05 13.53
N ARG A 174 2.23 11.07 13.35
CA ARG A 174 3.35 11.15 12.39
C ARG A 174 2.90 11.28 10.94
N SER A 175 1.78 10.66 10.56
CA SER A 175 1.16 10.82 9.24
C SER A 175 0.79 12.26 8.89
N CYS A 176 0.67 13.14 9.89
CA CYS A 176 0.42 14.58 9.75
C CYS A 176 1.67 15.46 9.85
N GLN A 177 2.84 14.86 10.03
CA GLN A 177 4.13 15.57 10.09
C GLN A 177 4.90 15.50 8.77
N ARG A 178 4.38 14.82 7.74
CA ARG A 178 5.07 14.70 6.44
C ARG A 178 5.35 16.08 5.84
N LYS A 179 6.50 16.18 5.17
CA LYS A 179 6.86 17.39 4.42
C LYS A 179 5.97 17.49 3.18
N ALA A 180 5.13 18.53 3.12
CA ALA A 180 4.43 18.90 1.90
C ALA A 180 5.32 19.81 1.04
N ASN A 181 5.05 19.86 -0.26
CA ASN A 181 5.68 20.81 -1.16
C ASN A 181 5.17 22.23 -0.87
N GLN A 182 5.86 23.25 -1.42
CA GLN A 182 5.52 24.65 -1.20
C GLN A 182 4.10 25.02 -1.68
N ASP A 183 3.60 24.33 -2.70
CA ASP A 183 2.24 24.48 -3.23
C ASP A 183 1.18 23.69 -2.41
N GLY A 184 1.60 23.02 -1.34
CA GLY A 184 0.75 22.17 -0.51
C GLY A 184 0.48 20.79 -1.09
N SER A 185 1.06 20.44 -2.25
CA SER A 185 0.96 19.09 -2.81
C SER A 185 1.75 18.08 -1.96
N PRO A 186 1.33 16.80 -1.95
CA PRO A 186 2.03 15.77 -1.20
C PRO A 186 3.38 15.41 -1.86
N LEU A 187 4.20 14.62 -1.18
CA LEU A 187 5.50 14.17 -1.67
C LEU A 187 5.38 13.52 -3.06
N GLN A 188 6.26 13.87 -4.00
CA GLN A 188 6.13 13.46 -5.40
C GLN A 188 6.97 12.22 -5.76
N ALA A 189 7.92 11.85 -4.93
CA ALA A 189 8.76 10.68 -5.11
C ALA A 189 9.30 10.21 -3.77
N VAL A 190 9.59 8.91 -3.68
CA VAL A 190 10.37 8.36 -2.57
C VAL A 190 11.77 8.96 -2.58
N THR A 191 12.32 9.25 -1.40
CA THR A 191 13.69 9.71 -1.24
C THR A 191 14.41 8.82 -0.25
N ALA A 192 15.71 8.64 -0.46
CA ALA A 192 16.55 7.88 0.46
C ALA A 192 17.97 8.42 0.45
N LYS A 193 18.72 8.05 1.49
CA LYS A 193 20.17 8.20 1.59
C LYS A 193 20.75 6.92 2.15
N CYS A 194 21.93 6.55 1.67
CA CYS A 194 22.68 5.41 2.19
C CYS A 194 24.14 5.80 2.39
N ASP A 195 24.66 5.51 3.57
CA ASP A 195 26.08 5.65 3.91
C ASP A 195 26.58 4.31 4.48
N SER A 196 27.75 3.84 4.04
CA SER A 196 28.39 2.62 4.51
C SER A 196 29.88 2.81 4.79
N PHE A 197 30.33 2.33 5.95
CA PHE A 197 31.67 2.52 6.46
C PHE A 197 32.30 1.18 6.84
N TYR A 198 33.45 0.88 6.26
CA TYR A 198 34.22 -0.29 6.63
C TYR A 198 34.77 -0.16 8.06
N GLN A 199 34.46 -1.14 8.91
CA GLN A 199 34.92 -1.25 10.30
C GLN A 199 35.72 -2.53 10.53
N ALA A 200 36.80 -2.72 9.75
CA ALA A 200 37.77 -3.82 9.83
C ALA A 200 37.22 -5.24 9.59
N ILE A 201 36.23 -5.69 10.36
CA ILE A 201 35.65 -7.05 10.29
C ILE A 201 34.19 -7.05 9.82
N ARG A 202 33.59 -5.88 9.65
CA ARG A 202 32.20 -5.67 9.23
C ARG A 202 32.04 -4.31 8.58
N ASP A 203 30.98 -4.13 7.82
CA ASP A 203 30.58 -2.82 7.34
C ASP A 203 29.45 -2.30 8.22
N GLU A 204 29.55 -1.05 8.66
CA GLU A 204 28.46 -0.30 9.28
C GLU A 204 27.65 0.38 8.17
N PHE A 205 26.33 0.40 8.28
CA PHE A 205 25.49 1.14 7.33
C PHE A 205 24.42 1.97 8.03
N TRP A 206 24.07 3.07 7.37
CA TRP A 206 22.98 3.96 7.71
C TRP A 206 22.11 4.16 6.48
N ILE A 207 20.82 3.89 6.59
CA ILE A 207 19.85 4.13 5.52
C ILE A 207 18.76 5.05 6.07
N TYR A 208 18.43 6.08 5.31
CA TYR A 208 17.36 7.03 5.63
C TYR A 208 16.34 7.01 4.50
N GLY A 209 15.08 7.29 4.80
CA GLY A 209 14.06 7.33 3.76
C GLY A 209 12.82 8.12 4.10
N ALA A 210 12.10 8.51 3.05
CA ALA A 210 10.78 9.12 3.13
C ALA A 210 9.88 8.60 2.00
N GLY A 211 8.60 8.43 2.32
CA GLY A 211 7.58 8.01 1.36
C GLY A 211 7.52 6.51 1.08
N PHE A 212 8.34 5.69 1.75
CA PHE A 212 8.35 4.22 1.61
C PHE A 212 8.64 3.53 2.95
N LEU A 213 8.64 2.19 2.95
CA LEU A 213 8.69 1.32 4.14
C LEU A 213 7.51 1.49 5.09
N GLY A 214 6.31 1.23 4.55
CA GLY A 214 5.07 0.85 5.26
C GLY A 214 4.95 1.24 6.73
N ASP A 215 4.56 0.27 7.54
CA ASP A 215 4.38 0.33 8.99
C ASP A 215 4.98 -0.90 9.68
N ASP A 216 5.90 -1.59 9.00
CA ASP A 216 6.52 -2.84 9.42
C ASP A 216 7.82 -2.64 10.22
N PHE A 217 8.15 -1.40 10.57
CA PHE A 217 9.37 -1.02 11.29
C PHE A 217 10.64 -1.52 10.58
N GLY A 218 10.64 -1.46 9.25
CA GLY A 218 11.79 -1.79 8.41
C GLY A 218 12.08 -3.27 8.32
N LYS A 219 11.12 -4.14 8.69
CA LYS A 219 11.26 -5.59 8.58
C LYS A 219 11.58 -6.02 7.15
N GLU A 220 10.86 -5.49 6.16
CA GLU A 220 11.11 -5.81 4.75
C GLU A 220 12.54 -5.41 4.32
N LEU A 221 12.96 -4.19 4.67
CA LEU A 221 14.32 -3.72 4.38
C LEU A 221 15.38 -4.63 5.02
N ARG A 222 15.18 -5.01 6.28
CA ARG A 222 16.09 -5.90 7.01
C ARG A 222 16.15 -7.29 6.37
N ASP A 223 15.01 -7.84 5.96
CA ASP A 223 14.91 -9.18 5.40
C ASP A 223 15.58 -9.22 4.03
N GLN A 224 15.32 -8.24 3.15
CA GLN A 224 16.02 -8.11 1.88
C GLN A 224 17.53 -7.90 2.06
N MET A 225 17.93 -7.07 3.03
CA MET A 225 19.35 -6.86 3.34
C MET A 225 20.01 -8.14 3.83
N SER A 226 19.35 -8.87 4.72
CA SER A 226 19.86 -10.14 5.24
C SER A 226 19.92 -11.21 4.16
N HIS A 227 18.97 -11.20 3.22
CA HIS A 227 18.99 -12.10 2.07
C HIS A 227 20.19 -11.84 1.15
N CYS A 228 20.48 -10.56 0.86
CA CYS A 228 21.58 -10.20 -0.03
C CYS A 228 22.96 -10.38 0.64
N THR A 229 23.10 -9.91 1.88
CA THR A 229 24.38 -9.90 2.61
C THR A 229 24.64 -11.16 3.43
N GLY A 230 23.67 -12.09 3.43
CA GLY A 230 23.66 -13.31 4.25
C GLY A 230 23.28 -13.09 5.71
N ARG A 231 23.61 -11.91 6.29
CA ARG A 231 23.27 -11.58 7.67
C ARG A 231 23.39 -10.08 7.95
N VAL A 232 22.38 -9.55 8.64
CA VAL A 232 22.45 -8.24 9.32
C VAL A 232 22.51 -8.44 10.84
N VAL A 233 23.39 -7.72 11.52
CA VAL A 233 23.50 -7.66 12.99
C VAL A 233 23.33 -6.24 13.50
N ASP A 234 23.02 -6.10 14.80
CA ASP A 234 22.81 -4.81 15.48
C ASP A 234 21.78 -3.90 14.78
N TRP A 235 20.76 -4.54 14.18
CA TRP A 235 19.71 -3.83 13.45
C TRP A 235 18.90 -2.92 14.35
N THR A 236 18.79 -1.66 13.94
CA THR A 236 17.91 -0.66 14.53
C THR A 236 17.08 -0.01 13.43
N PHE A 237 15.80 0.21 13.69
CA PHE A 237 14.93 0.99 12.82
C PHE A 237 14.08 1.93 13.66
N GLU A 238 13.97 3.18 13.23
CA GLU A 238 13.23 4.21 13.94
C GLU A 238 12.46 5.09 12.94
N TYR A 239 11.15 5.23 13.13
CA TYR A 239 10.41 6.36 12.57
C TYR A 239 10.67 7.60 13.43
N TYR A 240 10.99 8.72 12.78
CA TYR A 240 11.10 9.98 13.46
C TYR A 240 9.73 10.54 13.82
N GLU A 241 9.64 11.25 14.94
CA GLU A 241 8.40 11.94 15.32
C GLU A 241 8.01 13.03 14.32
N LYS A 242 9.01 13.69 13.73
CA LYS A 242 8.88 14.61 12.61
C LYS A 242 10.01 14.34 11.63
N PRO A 243 9.83 14.63 10.33
CA PRO A 243 10.91 14.48 9.39
C PRO A 243 12.15 15.28 9.82
N ASP A 244 13.32 14.76 9.54
CA ASP A 244 14.57 15.48 9.84
C ASP A 244 14.78 16.68 8.90
N ALA A 245 15.94 17.34 9.01
CA ALA A 245 16.26 18.52 8.21
C ALA A 245 16.25 18.24 6.69
N ASP A 246 16.60 17.01 6.30
CA ASP A 246 16.61 16.56 4.91
C ASP A 246 15.22 16.08 4.46
N GLY A 247 14.30 15.88 5.41
CA GLY A 247 12.93 15.45 5.18
C GLY A 247 12.76 13.93 5.23
N TYR A 248 13.72 13.18 5.78
CA TYR A 248 13.56 11.75 5.99
C TYR A 248 12.60 11.48 7.14
N GLU A 249 11.78 10.46 6.98
CA GLU A 249 10.73 10.04 7.91
C GLU A 249 11.22 8.95 8.87
N TRP A 250 12.27 8.25 8.49
CA TRP A 250 12.86 7.17 9.29
C TRP A 250 14.35 7.01 9.02
N LYS A 251 15.00 6.27 9.91
CA LYS A 251 16.37 5.78 9.74
C LYS A 251 16.45 4.30 10.10
N ALA A 252 17.37 3.61 9.44
CA ALA A 252 17.79 2.26 9.71
C ALA A 252 19.31 2.22 9.88
N PHE A 253 19.76 1.37 10.78
CA PHE A 253 21.16 1.18 11.13
C PHE A 253 21.44 -0.32 11.32
N GLY A 254 22.65 -0.74 10.97
CA GLY A 254 23.12 -2.07 11.34
C GLY A 254 24.50 -2.35 10.77
N HIS A 255 24.90 -3.61 10.87
CA HIS A 255 26.14 -4.09 10.29
C HIS A 255 25.92 -5.32 9.39
N THR A 256 26.75 -5.42 8.36
CA THR A 256 26.83 -6.56 7.44
C THR A 256 28.22 -7.19 7.49
N THR A 257 28.42 -8.31 6.79
CA THR A 257 29.78 -8.72 6.43
C THR A 257 30.46 -7.65 5.58
N ILE A 258 31.78 -7.74 5.44
CA ILE A 258 32.58 -6.81 4.63
C ILE A 258 32.28 -6.92 3.14
N TRP A 259 32.48 -5.83 2.41
CA TRP A 259 32.39 -5.71 0.94
C TRP A 259 30.99 -5.97 0.38
N GLN A 260 29.94 -5.58 1.13
CA GLN A 260 28.55 -5.83 0.73
C GLN A 260 27.90 -4.64 0.02
N LYS A 261 28.69 -3.63 -0.37
CA LYS A 261 28.19 -2.41 -1.01
C LYS A 261 27.18 -2.60 -2.14
N ASN A 262 27.40 -3.63 -2.96
CA ASN A 262 26.56 -3.94 -4.12
C ASN A 262 25.14 -4.41 -3.74
N CYS A 263 24.89 -4.72 -2.46
CA CYS A 263 23.56 -5.08 -1.96
C CYS A 263 22.67 -3.85 -1.68
N PHE A 264 23.24 -2.71 -1.29
CA PHE A 264 22.45 -1.60 -0.73
C PHE A 264 21.44 -1.01 -1.73
N SER A 265 21.88 -0.64 -2.94
CA SER A 265 21.00 -0.07 -3.98
C SER A 265 19.85 -1.04 -4.34
N PRO A 266 20.12 -2.32 -4.69
CA PRO A 266 19.05 -3.27 -4.99
C PRO A 266 18.08 -3.50 -3.84
N VAL A 267 18.57 -3.55 -2.60
CA VAL A 267 17.73 -3.78 -1.41
C VAL A 267 16.84 -2.57 -1.11
N ILE A 268 17.37 -1.34 -1.19
CA ILE A 268 16.57 -0.12 -1.02
C ILE A 268 15.47 -0.07 -2.08
N LYS A 269 15.82 -0.31 -3.34
CA LYS A 269 14.88 -0.34 -4.46
C LYS A 269 13.83 -1.45 -4.31
N GLY A 270 14.25 -2.65 -3.96
CA GLY A 270 13.37 -3.80 -3.73
C GLY A 270 12.41 -3.56 -2.56
N SER A 271 12.79 -2.70 -1.61
CA SER A 271 11.95 -2.30 -0.48
C SER A 271 10.99 -1.14 -0.80
N GLY A 272 10.91 -0.72 -2.07
CA GLY A 272 10.06 0.39 -2.53
C GLY A 272 10.72 1.77 -2.49
N GLY A 273 12.01 1.84 -2.19
CA GLY A 273 12.81 3.07 -2.23
C GLY A 273 13.34 3.40 -3.63
N PRO A 274 14.06 4.53 -3.76
CA PRO A 274 14.69 4.90 -5.03
C PRO A 274 15.94 4.07 -5.31
N ASP A 275 16.36 4.06 -6.57
CA ASP A 275 17.65 3.49 -6.98
C ASP A 275 18.77 4.50 -6.70
N ILE A 276 19.48 4.32 -5.59
CA ILE A 276 20.53 5.24 -5.14
C ILE A 276 21.83 4.52 -4.78
N PRO A 277 23.00 5.10 -5.07
CA PRO A 277 24.25 4.56 -4.58
C PRO A 277 24.37 4.71 -3.05
N CYS A 278 25.10 3.79 -2.41
CA CYS A 278 25.53 3.97 -1.04
C CYS A 278 26.90 4.64 -0.99
N ASN A 279 27.06 5.69 -0.19
CA ASN A 279 28.32 6.41 -0.06
C ASN A 279 29.28 5.68 0.90
N GLY A 280 30.57 6.01 0.82
CA GLY A 280 31.60 5.46 1.72
C GLY A 280 32.29 4.20 1.20
N SER A 281 33.02 3.51 2.08
CA SER A 281 34.02 2.51 1.73
C SER A 281 33.68 1.06 2.10
N GLY A 282 32.58 0.84 2.83
CA GLY A 282 32.01 -0.50 3.05
C GLY A 282 31.31 -1.01 1.80
#